data_AF-A0A1J5A7S7-F1
#
_entry.id   AF-A0A1J5A7S7-F1
#
_cell.length_a   1.000
_cell.length_b   1.000
_cell.length_c   1.000
_cell.angle_alpha   90.00
_cell.angle_beta   90.00
_cell.angle_gamma   90.00
#
_symmetry.space_group_name_H-M   'P 1'
#
loop_
_entity.id
_entity.type
_entity.pdbx_description
1 polymer ?
#
loop_
_entity_poly.entity_id
_entity_poly.type
_entity_poly.pdbx_seq_one_letter_code
_entity_poly.pdbx_strand_id
1 'polypeptide(L)'
;MSPRHLVTLSPCHPVTGLLLAGIVAFVILAPLALNWLRHPDQLLLRSGQIAVGGGAADVSSPWQNLLAALGMFSFRGDADPRNNVPGLPVLDALMSIPFYLGIGWALWTVTRRGSEAPRGSEGASSRLRAAAPLLSVLLAGLLMLIPTMLSEYAPHFRRALGAAPIVALFCGLGLAVILGRRDGGPATQPAAVPWRLRQSGTPPEELAVQMDRLRWWGRVAVMAAILAASGVFGANAYFVRWGQSPALYYAYDQGLWEIGGYVLGLPVDAPVYVTPRPAGDMTLAFAWREGRPVRHFDGRHAFGAPEAGAATYVVIEHEDFRGGRLLRELYPAASEAKVFLDRDGNVYARAFHVADAAALARGPRYAASSRWPGVALVGYDLNQAVYRPGEIVYLQLWWRATAVIETDWTVFTHLLGPARADGSAVWAGQDARPGQGSVPTTTWTPGDLILDEYQLQLPPDAAPGEFAIEVGLYDPAAGAARAVTSEPPGQDHVILGAAKVD
;
A
#
# COMPACT_ATOMS: atom_id res chain seq x y z
N MET A 1 -31.17 36.96 47.81
CA MET A 1 -29.97 36.51 48.54
C MET A 1 -29.74 35.04 48.24
N SER A 2 -28.46 34.67 48.09
CA SER A 2 -27.88 33.35 47.77
C SER A 2 -27.98 32.82 46.34
N PRO A 3 -26.95 33.05 45.50
CA PRO A 3 -26.56 32.16 44.42
C PRO A 3 -25.49 31.19 44.94
N ARG A 4 -25.62 29.88 44.71
CA ARG A 4 -24.52 28.89 44.53
C ARG A 4 -25.05 27.48 44.77
N HIS A 5 -25.22 26.73 43.68
CA HIS A 5 -24.78 25.34 43.57
C HIS A 5 -24.47 25.05 42.10
N LEU A 6 -23.53 25.82 41.54
CA LEU A 6 -22.70 25.29 40.47
C LEU A 6 -21.83 24.22 41.15
N VAL A 7 -21.86 22.98 40.66
CA VAL A 7 -20.79 22.03 40.89
C VAL A 7 -19.55 22.66 40.26
N THR A 8 -18.83 23.46 41.03
CA THR A 8 -17.50 23.92 40.70
C THR A 8 -16.60 22.71 40.82
N LEU A 9 -16.39 22.00 39.71
CA LEU A 9 -15.11 21.35 39.51
C LEU A 9 -14.07 22.45 39.72
N SER A 10 -13.31 22.37 40.81
CA SER A 10 -12.18 23.26 41.05
C SER A 10 -11.37 23.32 39.76
N PRO A 11 -11.10 24.51 39.20
CA PRO A 11 -10.27 24.58 38.00
C PRO A 11 -8.92 24.00 38.39
N CYS A 12 -8.61 22.78 37.93
CA CYS A 12 -7.25 22.28 38.00
C CYS A 12 -6.37 23.37 37.41
N HIS A 13 -5.35 23.79 38.16
CA HIS A 13 -4.37 24.72 37.64
C HIS A 13 -3.88 24.17 36.30
N PRO A 14 -3.80 24.97 35.22
CA PRO A 14 -3.42 24.47 33.88
C PRO A 14 -2.10 23.71 33.91
N VAL A 15 -1.21 24.06 34.84
CA VAL A 15 0.06 23.40 35.13
C VAL A 15 -0.14 21.96 35.63
N THR A 16 -1.10 21.71 36.51
CA THR A 16 -1.40 20.37 37.05
C THR A 16 -1.91 19.44 35.96
N GLY A 17 -2.77 19.95 35.07
CA GLY A 17 -3.27 19.18 33.91
C GLY A 17 -2.16 18.86 32.91
N LEU A 18 -1.29 19.83 32.60
CA LEU A 18 -0.13 19.64 31.73
C LEU A 18 0.89 18.66 32.33
N LEU A 19 1.16 18.75 33.63
CA LEU A 19 2.04 17.82 34.34
C LEU A 19 1.48 16.41 34.30
N LEU A 20 0.19 16.23 34.58
CA LEU A 20 -0.45 14.92 34.50
C LEU A 20 -0.38 14.36 33.08
N ALA A 21 -0.70 15.16 32.06
CA ALA A 21 -0.61 14.74 30.67
C ALA A 21 0.84 14.38 30.27
N GLY A 22 1.83 15.16 30.72
CA GLY A 22 3.25 14.90 30.49
C GLY A 22 3.74 13.62 31.16
N ILE A 23 3.33 13.37 32.41
CA ILE A 23 3.64 12.12 33.13
C ILE A 23 3.02 10.93 32.40
N VAL A 24 1.74 11.02 32.02
CA VAL A 24 1.06 9.94 31.28
C VAL A 24 1.76 9.68 29.95
N ALA A 25 2.07 10.73 29.19
CA ALA A 25 2.80 10.62 27.92
C ALA A 25 4.17 9.97 28.13
N PHE A 26 4.90 10.37 29.17
CA PHE A 26 6.20 9.78 29.51
C PHE A 26 6.09 8.30 29.86
N VAL A 27 5.13 7.91 30.71
CA VAL A 27 4.90 6.51 31.09
C VAL A 27 4.56 5.65 29.87
N ILE A 28 3.71 6.16 28.97
CA ILE A 28 3.36 5.46 27.72
C ILE A 28 4.57 5.36 26.78
N LEU A 29 5.38 6.41 26.69
CA LEU A 29 6.54 6.46 25.81
C LEU A 29 7.76 5.69 26.37
N ALA A 30 7.87 5.55 27.68
CA ALA A 30 9.08 5.04 28.35
C ALA A 30 9.55 3.66 27.83
N PRO A 31 8.67 2.65 27.63
CA PRO A 31 9.11 1.36 27.07
C PRO A 31 9.70 1.50 25.66
N LEU A 32 9.09 2.34 24.81
CA LEU A 32 9.55 2.58 23.44
C LEU A 32 10.86 3.38 23.42
N ALA A 33 10.97 4.41 24.27
CA ALA A 33 12.19 5.19 24.44
C ALA A 33 13.35 4.32 24.95
N LEU A 34 13.08 3.40 25.90
CA LEU A 34 14.08 2.45 26.39
C LEU A 34 14.53 1.49 25.28
N ASN A 35 13.60 1.04 24.42
CA ASN A 35 13.93 0.23 23.26
C ASN A 35 14.84 1.00 22.28
N TRP A 36 14.52 2.25 21.95
CA TRP A 36 15.36 3.08 21.08
C TRP A 36 16.74 3.39 21.67
N LEU A 37 16.85 3.54 22.99
CA LEU A 37 18.15 3.67 23.65
C LEU A 37 19.02 2.41 23.49
N ARG A 38 18.41 1.24 23.40
CA ARG A 38 19.11 -0.05 23.17
C ARG A 38 19.34 -0.35 21.69
N HIS A 39 18.47 0.16 20.82
CA HIS A 39 18.46 -0.06 19.37
C HIS A 39 18.28 1.29 18.65
N PRO A 40 19.32 2.16 18.64
CA PRO A 40 19.23 3.51 18.09
C PRO A 40 18.95 3.53 16.58
N ASP A 41 19.34 2.46 15.88
CA ASP A 41 19.03 2.21 14.47
C ASP A 41 17.52 2.20 14.20
N GLN A 42 16.71 1.65 15.13
CA GLN A 42 15.26 1.53 14.97
C GLN A 42 14.53 2.87 15.01
N LEU A 43 15.15 3.92 15.56
CA LEU A 43 14.56 5.25 15.62
C LEU A 43 14.38 5.87 14.23
N LEU A 44 15.33 5.62 13.31
CA LEU A 44 15.37 6.24 11.98
C LEU A 44 15.22 5.25 10.83
N LEU A 45 15.28 3.94 11.09
CA LEU A 45 15.07 2.89 10.08
C LEU A 45 13.79 3.12 9.27
N ARG A 46 12.68 3.43 9.95
CA ARG A 46 11.38 3.62 9.30
C ARG A 46 11.25 4.97 8.60
N SER A 47 11.89 6.02 9.10
CA SER A 47 11.89 7.32 8.41
C SER A 47 12.78 7.29 7.16
N GLY A 48 13.88 6.55 7.18
CA GLY A 48 14.74 6.34 6.01
C GLY A 48 14.07 5.50 4.91
N GLN A 49 13.26 4.50 5.28
CA GLN A 49 12.51 3.66 4.33
C GLN A 49 11.28 4.35 3.72
N ILE A 50 10.72 5.37 4.39
CA ILE A 50 9.50 6.09 3.99
C ILE A 50 9.81 7.50 3.46
N ALA A 51 11.06 7.95 3.57
CA ALA A 51 11.49 9.21 2.98
C ALA A 51 11.24 9.15 1.47
N VAL A 52 10.36 10.02 0.99
CA VAL A 52 9.98 10.18 -0.41
C VAL A 52 11.21 10.71 -1.17
N GLY A 53 12.12 9.81 -1.50
CA GLY A 53 13.36 10.09 -2.21
C GLY A 53 13.61 8.98 -3.21
N GLY A 54 13.12 9.16 -4.44
CA GLY A 54 13.56 8.37 -5.59
C GLY A 54 12.48 7.53 -6.28
N GLY A 55 11.45 8.16 -6.83
CA GLY A 55 10.56 7.51 -7.80
C GLY A 55 9.57 8.53 -8.34
N ALA A 56 9.52 8.69 -9.66
CA ALA A 56 8.67 9.64 -10.37
C ALA A 56 7.18 9.29 -10.30
N ALA A 57 6.61 9.23 -9.09
CA ALA A 57 5.18 9.32 -8.87
C ALA A 57 4.83 10.81 -8.77
N ASP A 58 3.74 11.19 -9.41
CA ASP A 58 3.18 12.55 -9.46
C ASP A 58 2.94 13.06 -8.02
N VAL A 59 3.94 13.66 -7.39
CA VAL A 59 3.82 14.19 -6.02
C VAL A 59 2.83 15.34 -6.10
N SER A 60 1.58 15.05 -5.75
CA SER A 60 0.52 16.04 -5.67
C SER A 60 1.00 17.21 -4.81
N SER A 61 0.70 18.43 -5.28
CA SER A 61 1.12 19.64 -4.56
C SER A 61 0.66 19.56 -3.10
N PRO A 62 1.48 19.94 -2.10
CA PRO A 62 1.07 19.93 -0.69
C PRO A 62 -0.26 20.64 -0.43
N TRP A 63 -0.60 21.65 -1.24
CA TRP A 63 -1.88 22.32 -1.19
C TRP A 63 -3.05 21.47 -1.66
N GLN A 64 -2.88 20.68 -2.72
CA GLN A 64 -3.88 19.70 -3.16
C GLN A 64 -4.10 18.64 -2.09
N ASN A 65 -3.02 18.18 -1.45
CA ASN A 65 -3.11 17.22 -0.34
C ASN A 65 -3.81 17.80 0.88
N LEU A 66 -3.57 19.07 1.21
CA LEU A 66 -4.31 19.76 2.27
C LEU A 66 -5.80 19.86 1.95
N LEU A 67 -6.16 20.25 0.73
CA LEU A 67 -7.56 20.33 0.31
C LEU A 67 -8.23 18.94 0.33
N ALA A 68 -7.53 17.90 -0.12
CA ALA A 68 -8.01 16.53 -0.05
C ALA A 68 -8.18 16.06 1.41
N ALA A 69 -7.22 16.38 2.30
CA ALA A 69 -7.29 16.07 3.72
C ALA A 69 -8.45 16.80 4.43
N LEU A 70 -8.74 18.06 4.08
CA LEU A 70 -9.90 18.78 4.59
C LEU A 70 -11.21 18.24 4.00
N GLY A 71 -11.20 17.87 2.72
CA GLY A 71 -12.34 17.27 2.01
C GLY A 71 -12.71 15.88 2.51
N MET A 72 -11.76 15.16 3.11
CA MET A 72 -11.94 13.78 3.57
C MET A 72 -13.01 13.61 4.63
N PHE A 73 -13.32 14.67 5.37
CA PHE A 73 -14.29 14.59 6.45
C PHE A 73 -15.73 14.45 5.95
N SER A 74 -16.08 14.98 4.77
CA SER A 74 -17.48 15.01 4.32
C SER A 74 -17.70 14.82 2.82
N PHE A 75 -16.66 14.87 1.98
CA PHE A 75 -16.83 14.87 0.52
C PHE A 75 -16.24 13.63 -0.14
N ARG A 76 -14.94 13.36 0.08
CA ARG A 76 -14.26 12.21 -0.53
C ARG A 76 -13.15 11.71 0.38
N GLY A 77 -13.29 10.49 0.89
CA GLY A 77 -12.29 9.87 1.75
C GLY A 77 -11.20 9.12 1.00
N ASP A 78 -10.44 8.34 1.77
CA ASP A 78 -9.32 7.52 1.29
C ASP A 78 -9.80 6.46 0.29
N ALA A 79 -9.04 6.27 -0.79
CA ALA A 79 -9.34 5.29 -1.82
C ALA A 79 -8.74 3.90 -1.50
N ASP A 80 -7.80 3.82 -0.55
CA ASP A 80 -7.17 2.56 -0.15
C ASP A 80 -8.21 1.64 0.53
N PRO A 81 -8.53 0.49 -0.09
CA PRO A 81 -9.54 -0.44 0.44
C PRO A 81 -9.15 -1.05 1.79
N ARG A 82 -7.89 -0.94 2.23
CA ARG A 82 -7.43 -1.40 3.56
C ARG A 82 -7.80 -0.44 4.70
N ASN A 83 -8.16 0.79 4.36
CA ASN A 83 -8.38 1.85 5.34
C ASN A 83 -9.86 2.19 5.49
N ASN A 84 -10.62 2.08 4.40
CA ASN A 84 -12.04 2.41 4.37
C ASN A 84 -12.75 1.76 3.17
N VAL A 85 -14.08 1.86 3.11
CA VAL A 85 -14.81 1.80 1.84
C VAL A 85 -14.20 2.84 0.90
N PRO A 86 -13.67 2.44 -0.28
CA PRO A 86 -12.97 3.36 -1.17
C PRO A 86 -13.77 4.62 -1.49
N GLY A 87 -13.21 5.78 -1.16
CA GLY A 87 -13.78 7.10 -1.40
C GLY A 87 -14.85 7.55 -0.41
N LEU A 88 -15.31 6.68 0.50
CA LEU A 88 -16.28 7.07 1.53
C LEU A 88 -15.63 8.08 2.50
N PRO A 89 -16.26 9.23 2.80
CA PRO A 89 -15.70 10.20 3.75
C PRO A 89 -15.62 9.64 5.18
N VAL A 90 -14.86 10.30 6.04
CA VAL A 90 -14.73 9.94 7.47
C VAL A 90 -16.08 10.05 8.18
N LEU A 91 -16.88 11.06 7.84
CA LEU A 91 -18.22 11.26 8.38
C LEU A 91 -19.25 11.12 7.26
N ASP A 92 -20.33 10.40 7.56
CA ASP A 92 -21.51 10.44 6.69
C ASP A 92 -22.17 11.82 6.72
N ALA A 93 -23.06 12.07 5.76
CA ALA A 93 -23.71 13.36 5.59
C ALA A 93 -24.47 13.85 6.85
N LEU A 94 -25.00 12.95 7.68
CA LEU A 94 -25.71 13.32 8.90
C LEU A 94 -24.74 13.73 10.00
N MET A 95 -23.60 13.07 10.13
CA MET A 95 -22.55 13.41 11.09
C MET A 95 -21.67 14.59 10.66
N SER A 96 -21.58 14.90 9.38
CA SER A 96 -20.95 16.13 8.88
C SER A 96 -21.63 17.39 9.43
N ILE A 97 -22.94 17.38 9.65
CA ILE A 97 -23.71 18.51 10.18
C ILE A 97 -23.22 18.90 11.60
N PRO A 98 -23.30 18.03 12.63
CA PRO A 98 -22.78 18.35 13.95
C PRO A 98 -21.27 18.61 13.93
N PHE A 99 -20.48 17.94 13.08
CA PHE A 99 -19.05 18.23 12.97
C PHE A 99 -18.77 19.70 12.61
N TYR A 100 -19.36 20.21 11.52
CA TYR A 100 -19.16 21.61 11.11
C TYR A 100 -19.84 22.60 12.06
N LEU A 101 -20.97 22.23 12.70
CA LEU A 101 -21.58 23.04 13.77
C LEU A 101 -20.65 23.16 14.98
N GLY A 102 -19.95 22.09 15.36
CA GLY A 102 -18.97 22.10 16.44
C GLY A 102 -17.79 23.01 16.12
N ILE A 103 -17.23 22.91 14.92
CA ILE A 103 -16.16 23.81 14.45
C ILE A 103 -16.64 25.27 14.45
N GLY A 104 -17.82 25.52 13.87
CA GLY A 104 -18.42 26.85 13.81
C GLY A 104 -18.67 27.44 15.19
N TRP A 105 -19.19 26.64 16.13
CA TRP A 105 -19.40 27.06 17.51
C TRP A 105 -18.07 27.35 18.23
N ALA A 106 -17.03 26.54 18.00
CA ALA A 106 -15.72 26.77 18.58
C ALA A 106 -15.13 28.10 18.10
N LEU A 107 -15.16 28.35 16.78
CA LEU A 107 -14.71 29.60 16.17
C LEU A 107 -15.52 30.81 16.65
N TRP A 108 -16.85 30.68 16.70
CA TRP A 108 -17.75 31.73 17.19
C TRP A 108 -17.49 32.07 18.67
N THR A 109 -17.24 31.05 19.51
CA THR A 109 -16.96 31.25 20.93
C THR A 109 -15.62 31.94 21.14
N VAL A 110 -14.59 31.56 20.36
CA VAL A 110 -13.27 32.20 20.37
C VAL A 110 -13.37 33.68 19.96
N THR A 111 -14.13 33.99 18.90
CA THR A 111 -14.27 35.36 18.39
C THR A 111 -15.14 36.26 19.28
N ARG A 112 -16.30 35.78 19.77
CA ARG A 112 -17.18 36.58 20.65
C ARG A 112 -16.58 36.87 22.03
N ARG A 113 -15.91 35.89 22.65
CA ARG A 113 -15.22 36.12 23.92
C ARG A 113 -14.02 37.06 23.77
N GLY A 114 -13.47 37.18 22.55
CA GLY A 114 -12.49 38.19 22.21
C GLY A 114 -13.06 39.62 22.16
N SER A 115 -14.34 39.78 21.79
CA SER A 115 -14.99 41.08 21.65
C SER A 115 -15.63 41.64 22.94
N GLU A 116 -16.05 40.81 23.88
CA GLU A 116 -16.80 41.24 25.09
C GLU A 116 -15.90 41.59 26.31
N ALA A 117 -14.57 41.45 26.22
CA ALA A 117 -13.64 41.67 27.34
C ALA A 117 -13.06 43.10 27.39
N PRO A 118 -12.85 43.69 28.60
CA PRO A 118 -12.39 45.07 28.78
C PRO A 118 -11.13 45.41 27.95
N ARG A 119 -11.09 46.60 27.35
CA ARG A 119 -9.92 47.10 26.60
C ARG A 119 -8.81 47.54 27.58
N GLY A 120 -7.83 46.67 27.82
CA GLY A 120 -6.62 46.93 28.62
C GLY A 120 -5.60 45.78 28.51
N SER A 121 -4.35 45.97 28.94
CA SER A 121 -3.26 44.96 28.88
C SER A 121 -3.57 43.70 29.70
N GLU A 122 -4.25 43.83 30.85
CA GLU A 122 -4.77 42.70 31.63
C GLU A 122 -5.91 41.95 30.91
N GLY A 123 -6.67 42.66 30.08
CA GLY A 123 -7.75 42.14 29.24
C GLY A 123 -7.25 41.21 28.12
N ALA A 124 -6.10 41.49 27.52
CA ALA A 124 -5.53 40.63 26.48
C ALA A 124 -5.14 39.23 27.00
N SER A 125 -4.53 39.18 28.19
CA SER A 125 -4.12 37.93 28.82
C SER A 125 -5.32 37.09 29.31
N SER A 126 -6.44 37.72 29.70
CA SER A 126 -7.67 37.02 30.08
C SER A 126 -8.46 36.54 28.85
N ARG A 127 -8.46 37.30 27.74
CA ARG A 127 -9.00 36.87 26.43
C ARG A 127 -8.36 35.56 25.95
N LEU A 128 -7.03 35.53 25.90
CA LEU A 128 -6.28 34.34 25.50
C LEU A 128 -6.54 33.16 26.43
N ARG A 129 -6.59 33.37 27.75
CA ARG A 129 -6.86 32.30 28.72
C ARG A 129 -8.26 31.68 28.58
N ALA A 130 -9.27 32.47 28.25
CA ALA A 130 -10.65 31.97 28.10
C ALA A 130 -10.92 31.26 26.75
N ALA A 131 -10.16 31.59 25.70
CA ALA A 131 -10.26 31.00 24.36
C ALA A 131 -9.23 29.88 24.10
N ALA A 132 -8.15 29.83 24.89
CA ALA A 132 -7.04 28.89 24.78
C ALA A 132 -7.46 27.43 24.53
N PRO A 133 -8.38 26.81 25.29
CA PRO A 133 -8.65 25.38 25.10
C PRO A 133 -9.25 25.06 23.72
N LEU A 134 -10.17 25.90 23.22
CA LEU A 134 -10.78 25.71 21.90
C LEU A 134 -9.80 26.01 20.78
N LEU A 135 -8.95 27.04 20.95
CA LEU A 135 -7.90 27.37 20.01
C LEU A 135 -6.85 26.26 19.93
N SER A 136 -6.47 25.67 21.08
CA SER A 136 -5.54 24.53 21.14
C SER A 136 -6.11 23.30 20.43
N VAL A 137 -7.41 23.01 20.57
CA VAL A 137 -8.06 21.90 19.85
C VAL A 137 -8.06 22.14 18.34
N LEU A 138 -8.38 23.36 17.89
CA LEU A 138 -8.34 23.72 16.46
C LEU A 138 -6.92 23.60 15.89
N LEU A 139 -5.92 24.14 16.60
CA LEU A 139 -4.53 24.07 16.18
C LEU A 139 -4.00 22.62 16.19
N ALA A 140 -4.33 21.85 17.22
CA ALA A 140 -4.02 20.42 17.26
C ALA A 140 -4.65 19.69 16.08
N GLY A 141 -5.89 20.04 15.69
CA GLY A 141 -6.56 19.46 14.54
C GLY A 141 -5.77 19.67 13.26
N LEU A 142 -5.34 20.91 13.01
CA LEU A 142 -4.50 21.26 11.85
C LEU A 142 -3.14 20.56 11.90
N LEU A 143 -2.51 20.50 13.08
CA LEU A 143 -1.22 19.83 13.26
C LEU A 143 -1.31 18.33 12.96
N MET A 144 -2.38 17.67 13.40
CA MET A 144 -2.62 16.24 13.17
C MET A 144 -2.92 15.90 11.71
N LEU A 145 -3.16 16.90 10.85
CA LEU A 145 -3.32 16.71 9.40
C LEU A 145 -2.01 16.83 8.61
N ILE A 146 -0.93 17.34 9.22
CA ILE A 146 0.37 17.51 8.55
C ILE A 146 0.89 16.20 7.93
N PRO A 147 0.85 15.03 8.60
CA PRO A 147 1.34 13.78 8.00
C PRO A 147 0.57 13.36 6.73
N THR A 148 -0.70 13.76 6.62
CA THR A 148 -1.55 13.51 5.43
C THR A 148 -1.31 14.57 4.35
N MET A 149 -0.91 15.77 4.71
CA MET A 149 -0.50 16.80 3.74
C MET A 149 0.81 16.42 3.04
N LEU A 150 1.73 15.78 3.78
CA LEU A 150 3.06 15.37 3.31
C LEU A 150 3.11 13.93 2.75
N SER A 151 1.97 13.33 2.46
CA SER A 151 1.93 11.97 1.91
C SER A 151 2.00 11.92 0.39
N GLU A 152 2.47 10.78 -0.10
CA GLU A 152 2.54 10.40 -1.51
C GLU A 152 1.18 10.45 -2.23
N TYR A 153 0.08 10.24 -1.51
CA TYR A 153 -1.28 10.48 -1.96
C TYR A 153 -2.12 11.04 -0.80
N ALA A 154 -3.21 11.74 -1.12
CA ALA A 154 -4.15 12.25 -0.13
C ALA A 154 -5.60 12.16 -0.64
N PRO A 155 -6.59 11.97 0.27
CA PRO A 155 -6.42 11.82 1.71
C PRO A 155 -5.90 10.42 2.09
N HIS A 156 -5.24 10.32 3.25
CA HIS A 156 -4.63 9.07 3.73
C HIS A 156 -4.99 8.84 5.21
N PHE A 157 -5.91 7.92 5.48
CA PHE A 157 -6.54 7.79 6.80
C PHE A 157 -5.59 7.30 7.89
N ARG A 158 -4.67 6.35 7.59
CA ARG A 158 -3.67 5.91 8.58
C ARG A 158 -2.78 7.05 9.05
N ARG A 159 -2.46 7.99 8.16
CA ARG A 159 -1.66 9.19 8.48
C ARG A 159 -2.47 10.27 9.18
N ALA A 160 -3.79 10.25 9.06
CA ALA A 160 -4.72 11.13 9.77
C ALA A 160 -5.24 10.56 11.10
N LEU A 161 -4.79 9.37 11.53
CA LEU A 161 -5.32 8.69 12.71
C LEU A 161 -5.26 9.55 13.99
N GLY A 162 -4.23 10.39 14.11
CA GLY A 162 -4.10 11.35 15.23
C GLY A 162 -5.21 12.40 15.31
N ALA A 163 -5.94 12.66 14.22
CA ALA A 163 -7.06 13.61 14.19
C ALA A 163 -8.37 13.02 14.73
N ALA A 164 -8.49 11.69 14.88
CA ALA A 164 -9.74 11.03 15.26
C ALA A 164 -10.38 11.57 16.57
N PRO A 165 -9.63 11.81 17.67
CA PRO A 165 -10.23 12.38 18.89
C PRO A 165 -10.79 13.79 18.70
N ILE A 166 -10.16 14.58 17.83
CA ILE A 166 -10.55 15.97 17.55
C ILE A 166 -11.83 15.99 16.71
N VAL A 167 -11.94 15.08 15.73
CA VAL A 167 -13.16 14.87 14.95
C VAL A 167 -14.33 14.48 15.86
N ALA A 168 -14.12 13.50 16.74
CA ALA A 168 -15.14 13.07 17.70
C ALA A 168 -15.57 14.21 18.64
N LEU A 169 -14.62 15.03 19.11
CA LEU A 169 -14.90 16.19 19.95
C LEU A 169 -15.76 17.24 19.22
N PHE A 170 -15.45 17.57 17.96
CA PHE A 170 -16.26 18.51 17.19
C PHE A 170 -17.66 17.96 16.88
N CYS A 171 -17.78 16.66 16.58
CA CYS A 171 -19.09 16.02 16.44
C CYS A 171 -19.90 16.12 17.73
N GLY A 172 -19.31 15.76 18.88
CA GLY A 172 -19.97 15.84 20.19
C GLY A 172 -20.37 17.26 20.55
N LEU A 173 -19.54 18.25 20.24
CA LEU A 173 -19.83 19.65 20.47
C LEU A 173 -21.01 20.15 19.62
N GLY A 174 -21.06 19.79 18.34
CA GLY A 174 -22.19 20.13 17.49
C GLY A 174 -23.49 19.45 17.91
N LEU A 175 -23.44 18.18 18.34
CA LEU A 175 -24.59 17.50 18.92
C LEU A 175 -25.07 18.21 20.20
N ALA A 176 -24.15 18.69 21.04
CA ALA A 176 -24.49 19.49 22.21
C ALA A 176 -25.13 20.84 21.83
N VAL A 177 -24.69 21.47 20.75
CA VAL A 177 -25.31 22.68 20.18
C VAL A 177 -26.74 22.40 19.71
N ILE A 178 -26.95 21.28 19.00
CA ILE A 178 -28.28 20.84 18.52
C ILE A 178 -29.22 20.55 19.71
N LEU A 179 -28.73 19.84 20.73
CA LEU A 179 -29.50 19.52 21.93
C LEU A 179 -29.88 20.78 22.72
N GLY A 180 -28.96 21.74 22.82
CA GLY A 180 -29.10 22.95 23.61
C GLY A 180 -29.07 22.69 25.12
N ARG A 181 -29.12 23.76 25.91
CA ARG A 181 -29.15 23.64 27.38
C ARG A 181 -30.54 23.21 27.86
N ARG A 182 -30.57 22.25 28.79
CA ARG A 182 -31.78 21.86 29.53
C ARG A 182 -32.15 22.89 30.60
N ASP A 183 -31.14 23.50 31.22
CA ASP A 183 -31.31 24.34 32.41
C ASP A 183 -31.08 25.81 32.08
N GLY A 184 -32.16 26.47 31.68
CA GLY A 184 -32.35 27.91 31.66
C GLY A 184 -33.82 28.17 31.96
N GLY A 185 -34.17 29.32 32.56
CA GLY A 185 -35.58 29.72 32.68
C GLY A 185 -36.29 29.65 31.31
N PRO A 186 -37.64 29.62 31.28
CA PRO A 186 -38.38 29.44 30.03
C PRO A 186 -37.88 30.45 28.98
N ALA A 187 -37.32 29.91 27.90
CA ALA A 187 -36.86 30.69 26.75
C ALA A 187 -38.05 31.32 26.04
N THR A 188 -39.20 30.65 26.10
CA THR A 188 -40.49 31.20 25.68
C THR A 188 -40.99 32.16 26.76
N GLN A 189 -41.07 33.45 26.42
CA GLN A 189 -41.77 34.40 27.28
C GLN A 189 -43.26 34.06 27.33
N PRO A 190 -43.96 34.18 28.48
CA PRO A 190 -45.41 33.93 28.57
C PRO A 190 -46.22 34.74 27.55
N ALA A 191 -45.75 35.94 27.21
CA ALA A 191 -46.32 36.82 26.18
C ALA A 191 -46.21 36.25 24.75
N ALA A 192 -45.32 35.30 24.49
CA ALA A 192 -45.14 34.65 23.20
C ALA A 192 -45.98 33.37 23.03
N VAL A 193 -46.71 32.93 24.06
CA VAL A 193 -47.60 31.76 23.95
C VAL A 193 -48.75 32.10 22.98
N PRO A 194 -48.99 31.30 21.93
CA PRO A 194 -50.07 31.53 20.96
C PRO A 194 -51.43 31.70 21.63
N TRP A 195 -52.24 32.65 21.15
CA TRP A 195 -53.54 32.97 21.75
C TRP A 195 -54.48 31.77 21.85
N ARG A 196 -54.43 30.84 20.88
CA ARG A 196 -55.23 29.61 20.88
C ARG A 196 -54.94 28.70 22.09
N LEU A 197 -53.68 28.64 22.52
CA LEU A 197 -53.29 27.84 23.68
C LEU A 197 -53.68 28.52 25.00
N ARG A 198 -53.84 29.85 25.02
CA ARG A 198 -54.30 30.59 26.21
C ARG A 198 -55.78 30.37 26.53
N GLN A 199 -56.56 29.89 25.56
CA GLN A 199 -57.97 29.56 25.77
C GLN A 199 -58.19 28.23 26.51
N SER A 200 -57.12 27.49 26.81
CA SER A 200 -57.16 26.17 27.48
C SER A 200 -57.42 26.23 28.99
N GLY A 201 -57.39 27.41 29.61
CA GLY A 201 -57.53 27.58 31.07
C GLY A 201 -56.24 27.41 31.87
N THR A 202 -55.15 26.94 31.25
CA THR A 202 -53.84 26.80 31.89
C THR A 202 -53.08 28.14 31.93
N PRO A 203 -52.36 28.48 33.02
CA PRO A 203 -51.57 29.70 33.10
C PRO A 203 -50.52 29.80 31.97
N PRO A 204 -50.33 30.98 31.34
CA PRO A 204 -49.35 31.17 30.27
C PRO A 204 -47.90 30.82 30.64
N GLU A 205 -47.54 30.94 31.92
CA GLU A 205 -46.21 30.56 32.43
C GLU A 205 -45.99 29.05 32.33
N GLU A 206 -47.01 28.27 32.69
CA GLU A 206 -46.95 26.81 32.63
C GLU A 206 -46.92 26.32 31.18
N LEU A 207 -47.73 26.94 30.31
CA LEU A 207 -47.72 26.66 28.86
C LEU A 207 -46.37 26.95 28.22
N ALA A 208 -45.70 28.04 28.62
CA ALA A 208 -44.36 28.38 28.13
C ALA A 208 -43.31 27.30 28.51
N VAL A 209 -43.35 26.81 29.76
CA VAL A 209 -42.48 25.71 30.23
C VAL A 209 -42.77 24.41 29.48
N GLN A 210 -44.04 24.08 29.25
CA GLN A 210 -44.43 22.90 28.48
C GLN A 210 -43.96 22.97 27.03
N MET A 211 -44.08 24.14 26.38
CA MET A 211 -43.58 24.38 25.02
C MET A 211 -42.05 24.20 24.93
N ASP A 212 -41.30 24.72 25.90
CA ASP A 212 -39.84 24.56 25.93
C ASP A 212 -39.43 23.12 26.21
N ARG A 213 -40.15 22.42 27.08
CA ARG A 213 -39.96 20.97 27.31
C ARG A 213 -40.21 20.15 26.04
N LEU A 214 -41.28 20.46 25.29
CA LEU A 214 -41.59 19.80 24.02
C LEU A 214 -40.51 20.06 22.97
N ARG A 215 -40.03 21.30 22.86
CA ARG A 215 -38.90 21.65 21.97
C ARG A 215 -37.63 20.91 22.32
N TRP A 216 -37.31 20.79 23.61
CA TRP A 216 -36.13 20.04 24.05
C TRP A 216 -36.24 18.56 23.69
N TRP A 217 -37.38 17.91 23.93
CA TRP A 217 -37.61 16.53 23.47
C TRP A 217 -37.57 16.39 21.94
N GLY A 218 -38.07 17.38 21.20
CA GLY A 218 -37.91 17.44 19.75
C GLY A 218 -36.43 17.45 19.33
N ARG A 219 -35.58 18.23 20.01
CA ARG A 219 -34.12 18.23 19.77
C ARG A 219 -33.46 16.91 20.15
N VAL A 220 -33.87 16.30 21.25
CA VAL A 220 -33.42 14.94 21.63
C VAL A 220 -33.78 13.94 20.54
N ALA A 221 -35.00 13.99 20.00
CA ALA A 221 -35.44 13.12 18.92
C ALA A 221 -34.63 13.34 17.64
N VAL A 222 -34.33 14.59 17.27
CA VAL A 222 -33.46 14.90 16.12
C VAL A 222 -32.04 14.36 16.34
N MET A 223 -31.46 14.59 17.51
CA MET A 223 -30.13 14.07 17.85
C MET A 223 -30.08 12.55 17.81
N ALA A 224 -31.09 11.89 18.38
CA ALA A 224 -31.21 10.43 18.37
C ALA A 224 -31.40 9.89 16.94
N ALA A 225 -32.17 10.58 16.09
CA ALA A 225 -32.36 10.21 14.70
C ALA A 225 -31.05 10.32 13.89
N ILE A 226 -30.27 11.39 14.09
CA ILE A 226 -28.94 11.55 13.47
C ILE A 226 -28.05 10.37 13.85
N LEU A 227 -27.94 10.08 15.15
CA LEU A 227 -27.07 9.01 15.66
C LEU A 227 -27.53 7.62 15.19
N ALA A 228 -28.84 7.35 15.22
CA ALA A 228 -29.39 6.06 14.79
C ALA A 228 -29.21 5.86 13.29
N ALA A 229 -29.54 6.85 12.46
CA ALA A 229 -29.40 6.75 11.01
C ALA A 229 -27.94 6.69 10.56
N SER A 230 -27.05 7.48 11.17
CA SER A 230 -25.60 7.38 10.97
C SER A 230 -25.08 6.00 11.41
N GLY A 231 -25.52 5.49 12.55
CA GLY A 231 -25.15 4.16 13.03
C GLY A 231 -25.59 3.04 12.08
N VAL A 232 -26.82 3.10 11.56
CA VAL A 232 -27.33 2.15 10.56
C VAL A 232 -26.56 2.26 9.25
N PHE A 233 -26.30 3.49 8.77
CA PHE A 233 -25.51 3.73 7.57
C PHE A 233 -24.09 3.19 7.71
N GLY A 234 -23.40 3.51 8.81
CA GLY A 234 -22.06 3.02 9.11
C GLY A 234 -22.04 1.49 9.23
N ALA A 235 -23.01 0.90 9.92
CA ALA A 235 -23.09 -0.55 10.03
C ALA A 235 -23.24 -1.22 8.66
N ASN A 236 -24.11 -0.69 7.79
CA ASN A 236 -24.26 -1.19 6.43
C ASN A 236 -22.98 -0.97 5.59
N ALA A 237 -22.38 0.22 5.67
CA ALA A 237 -21.18 0.56 4.91
C ALA A 237 -20.01 -0.37 5.26
N TYR A 238 -19.73 -0.60 6.55
CA TYR A 238 -18.57 -1.35 7.00
C TYR A 238 -18.81 -2.86 7.08
N PHE A 239 -19.92 -3.30 7.67
CA PHE A 239 -20.14 -4.74 7.91
C PHE A 239 -20.83 -5.45 6.75
N VAL A 240 -21.51 -4.72 5.86
CA VAL A 240 -22.14 -5.32 4.67
C VAL A 240 -21.33 -4.97 3.43
N ARG A 241 -21.28 -3.70 3.03
CA ARG A 241 -20.67 -3.30 1.75
C ARG A 241 -19.15 -3.51 1.73
N TRP A 242 -18.44 -3.05 2.76
CA TRP A 242 -16.98 -3.19 2.82
C TRP A 242 -16.58 -4.63 3.09
N GLY A 243 -17.20 -5.28 4.08
CA GLY A 243 -16.92 -6.68 4.42
C GLY A 243 -17.07 -7.64 3.24
N GLN A 244 -18.03 -7.37 2.34
CA GLN A 244 -18.26 -8.13 1.10
C GLN A 244 -17.45 -7.64 -0.10
N SER A 245 -16.69 -6.55 0.02
CA SER A 245 -15.95 -5.98 -1.10
C SER A 245 -14.92 -6.99 -1.65
N PRO A 246 -14.92 -7.27 -2.96
CA PRO A 246 -13.91 -8.12 -3.60
C PRO A 246 -12.50 -7.56 -3.46
N ALA A 247 -12.37 -6.22 -3.42
CA ALA A 247 -11.09 -5.55 -3.26
C ALA A 247 -10.34 -5.97 -2.00
N LEU A 248 -11.05 -6.39 -0.93
CA LEU A 248 -10.42 -6.85 0.31
C LEU A 248 -9.61 -8.14 0.15
N TYR A 249 -9.96 -8.97 -0.84
CA TYR A 249 -9.21 -10.19 -1.14
C TYR A 249 -7.76 -9.87 -1.52
N TYR A 250 -7.59 -8.87 -2.39
CA TYR A 250 -6.29 -8.39 -2.84
C TYR A 250 -5.61 -7.50 -1.78
N ALA A 251 -6.38 -6.66 -1.09
CA ALA A 251 -5.86 -5.69 -0.15
C ALA A 251 -5.25 -6.30 1.12
N TYR A 252 -5.70 -7.50 1.49
CA TYR A 252 -5.24 -8.25 2.66
C TYR A 252 -4.55 -9.56 2.28
N ASP A 253 -4.07 -9.69 1.04
CA ASP A 253 -3.30 -10.83 0.55
C ASP A 253 -3.95 -12.20 0.83
N GLN A 254 -5.29 -12.27 0.77
CA GLN A 254 -6.02 -13.50 1.09
C GLN A 254 -5.58 -14.65 0.16
N GLY A 255 -5.40 -14.36 -1.13
CA GLY A 255 -4.92 -15.35 -2.09
C GLY A 255 -3.49 -15.83 -1.84
N LEU A 256 -2.58 -14.94 -1.42
CA LEU A 256 -1.22 -15.34 -1.05
C LEU A 256 -1.23 -16.21 0.22
N TRP A 257 -2.07 -15.89 1.19
CA TRP A 257 -2.25 -16.71 2.39
C TRP A 257 -2.77 -18.12 2.05
N GLU A 258 -3.76 -18.22 1.15
CA GLU A 258 -4.29 -19.50 0.68
C GLU A 258 -3.24 -20.33 -0.08
N ILE A 259 -2.41 -19.68 -0.91
CA ILE A 259 -1.24 -20.31 -1.55
C ILE A 259 -0.26 -20.79 -0.49
N GLY A 260 0.06 -19.95 0.50
CA GLY A 260 0.94 -20.29 1.60
C GLY A 260 0.51 -21.57 2.32
N GLY A 261 -0.76 -21.64 2.70
CA GLY A 261 -1.35 -22.82 3.34
C GLY A 261 -1.42 -24.06 2.43
N TYR A 262 -1.74 -23.88 1.14
CA TYR A 262 -1.70 -24.98 0.16
C TYR A 262 -0.30 -25.58 0.06
N VAL A 263 0.72 -24.73 -0.06
CA VAL A 263 2.12 -25.14 -0.14
C VAL A 263 2.53 -25.87 1.15
N LEU A 264 2.15 -25.43 2.33
CA LEU A 264 2.45 -26.18 3.57
C LEU A 264 1.80 -27.57 3.63
N GLY A 265 0.69 -27.80 2.92
CA GLY A 265 0.02 -29.09 2.84
C GLY A 265 0.67 -30.10 1.88
N LEU A 266 1.65 -29.67 1.07
CA LEU A 266 2.38 -30.54 0.15
C LEU A 266 3.51 -31.31 0.88
N PRO A 267 3.99 -32.44 0.35
CA PRO A 267 5.11 -33.17 0.93
C PRO A 267 6.36 -32.28 1.11
N VAL A 268 7.04 -32.40 2.25
CA VAL A 268 8.14 -31.49 2.64
C VAL A 268 9.24 -31.44 1.57
N ASP A 269 9.62 -32.59 1.02
CA ASP A 269 10.69 -32.72 0.03
C ASP A 269 10.24 -32.47 -1.41
N ALA A 270 8.95 -32.25 -1.67
CA ALA A 270 8.45 -31.99 -3.02
C ALA A 270 8.93 -30.60 -3.49
N PRO A 271 9.64 -30.50 -4.62
CA PRO A 271 10.02 -29.22 -5.21
C PRO A 271 8.79 -28.36 -5.50
N VAL A 272 8.81 -27.12 -5.01
CA VAL A 272 7.76 -26.13 -5.27
C VAL A 272 8.35 -24.86 -5.81
N TYR A 273 7.76 -24.38 -6.90
CA TYR A 273 8.06 -23.12 -7.53
C TYR A 273 6.84 -22.21 -7.43
N VAL A 274 7.04 -20.97 -6.97
CA VAL A 274 5.99 -19.94 -6.91
C VAL A 274 6.37 -18.78 -7.82
N THR A 275 5.40 -18.27 -8.57
CA THR A 275 5.61 -17.19 -9.52
C THR A 275 4.40 -16.24 -9.59
N PRO A 276 4.59 -14.92 -9.77
CA PRO A 276 5.85 -14.20 -9.89
C PRO A 276 6.42 -13.72 -8.55
N ARG A 277 5.72 -13.95 -7.45
CA ARG A 277 6.09 -13.42 -6.13
C ARG A 277 7.27 -14.18 -5.51
N PRO A 278 8.24 -13.48 -4.90
CA PRO A 278 9.32 -14.13 -4.20
C PRO A 278 8.82 -14.77 -2.90
N ALA A 279 9.50 -15.82 -2.45
CA ALA A 279 9.19 -16.45 -1.16
C ALA A 279 9.43 -15.52 0.05
N GLY A 280 10.21 -14.45 -0.15
CA GLY A 280 10.42 -13.38 0.82
C GLY A 280 9.31 -12.32 0.88
N ASP A 281 8.26 -12.42 0.05
CA ASP A 281 7.08 -11.56 0.16
C ASP A 281 6.48 -11.68 1.57
N MET A 282 6.06 -10.56 2.18
CA MET A 282 5.74 -10.51 3.62
C MET A 282 4.71 -11.59 4.03
N THR A 283 3.68 -11.80 3.21
CA THR A 283 2.60 -12.75 3.52
C THR A 283 3.06 -14.20 3.32
N LEU A 284 3.79 -14.48 2.24
CA LEU A 284 4.33 -15.81 1.95
C LEU A 284 5.44 -16.21 2.94
N ALA A 285 6.36 -15.30 3.25
CA ALA A 285 7.41 -15.48 4.23
C ALA A 285 6.83 -15.75 5.62
N PHE A 286 5.76 -15.04 5.99
CA PHE A 286 5.06 -15.31 7.24
C PHE A 286 4.36 -16.68 7.25
N ALA A 287 3.76 -17.09 6.12
CA ALA A 287 3.15 -18.41 5.99
C ALA A 287 4.21 -19.53 6.11
N TRP A 288 5.37 -19.38 5.49
CA TRP A 288 6.42 -20.43 5.44
C TRP A 288 7.52 -20.29 6.51
N ARG A 289 7.31 -19.45 7.53
CA ARG A 289 8.27 -19.18 8.61
C ARG A 289 8.75 -20.43 9.37
N GLU A 290 8.00 -21.53 9.30
CA GLU A 290 8.31 -22.81 9.95
C GLU A 290 9.24 -23.72 9.13
N GLY A 291 9.75 -23.24 7.98
CA GLY A 291 10.97 -23.78 7.40
C GLY A 291 10.81 -24.70 6.18
N ARG A 292 9.81 -24.49 5.33
CA ARG A 292 9.74 -25.18 4.03
C ARG A 292 10.52 -24.41 2.96
N PRO A 293 11.51 -25.02 2.29
CA PRO A 293 12.18 -24.37 1.16
C PRO A 293 11.21 -24.26 -0.01
N VAL A 294 10.98 -23.03 -0.46
CA VAL A 294 10.14 -22.73 -1.64
C VAL A 294 10.99 -21.97 -2.64
N ARG A 295 11.12 -22.51 -3.85
CA ARG A 295 11.78 -21.82 -4.97
C ARG A 295 10.81 -20.82 -5.57
N HIS A 296 11.34 -19.75 -6.13
CA HIS A 296 10.54 -18.73 -6.78
C HIS A 296 11.24 -18.21 -8.01
N PHE A 297 10.47 -17.62 -8.91
CA PHE A 297 10.93 -16.88 -10.06
C PHE A 297 9.84 -15.93 -10.54
N ASP A 298 10.20 -14.88 -11.27
CA ASP A 298 9.23 -14.04 -11.96
C ASP A 298 8.99 -14.57 -13.39
N GLY A 299 7.85 -15.23 -13.61
CA GLY A 299 7.45 -15.87 -14.88
C GLY A 299 7.31 -14.90 -16.05
N ARG A 300 7.33 -13.58 -15.77
CA ARG A 300 7.36 -12.53 -16.79
C ARG A 300 8.75 -12.31 -17.37
N HIS A 301 9.80 -12.79 -16.70
CA HIS A 301 11.22 -12.57 -17.05
C HIS A 301 12.05 -13.84 -17.12
N ALA A 302 11.69 -14.89 -16.38
CA ALA A 302 12.37 -16.17 -16.45
C ALA A 302 11.44 -17.34 -16.10
N PHE A 303 11.84 -18.55 -16.48
CA PHE A 303 11.18 -19.78 -16.06
C PHE A 303 12.21 -20.77 -15.53
N GLY A 304 12.02 -21.20 -14.29
CA GLY A 304 12.85 -22.21 -13.64
C GLY A 304 12.25 -23.61 -13.78
N ALA A 305 13.03 -24.53 -14.31
CA ALA A 305 12.66 -25.93 -14.48
C ALA A 305 13.71 -26.86 -13.86
N PRO A 306 13.34 -27.90 -13.13
CA PRO A 306 14.28 -28.99 -12.88
C PRO A 306 14.50 -29.76 -14.19
N GLU A 307 15.73 -30.25 -14.45
CA GLU A 307 16.00 -31.14 -15.58
C GLU A 307 15.26 -32.47 -15.47
N ALA A 308 15.12 -32.99 -14.25
CA ALA A 308 14.38 -34.19 -13.91
C ALA A 308 13.81 -34.03 -12.50
N GLY A 309 12.67 -34.67 -12.21
CA GLY A 309 12.01 -34.50 -10.92
C GLY A 309 10.55 -34.09 -11.07
N ALA A 310 9.70 -34.68 -10.23
CA ALA A 310 8.35 -34.14 -10.04
C ALA A 310 8.44 -32.76 -9.37
N ALA A 311 7.62 -31.81 -9.82
CA ALA A 311 7.57 -30.47 -9.26
C ALA A 311 6.14 -29.92 -9.23
N THR A 312 5.87 -29.04 -8.27
CA THR A 312 4.63 -28.27 -8.22
C THR A 312 4.90 -26.81 -8.52
N TYR A 313 4.16 -26.26 -9.47
CA TYR A 313 4.24 -24.85 -9.83
C TYR A 313 2.99 -24.12 -9.40
N VAL A 314 3.11 -23.07 -8.61
CA VAL A 314 1.99 -22.18 -8.28
C VAL A 314 2.15 -20.88 -9.05
N VAL A 315 1.30 -20.69 -10.05
CA VAL A 315 1.27 -19.52 -10.92
C VAL A 315 0.17 -18.58 -10.44
N ILE A 316 0.55 -17.39 -9.97
CA ILE A 316 -0.37 -16.32 -9.61
C ILE A 316 -0.81 -15.61 -10.90
N GLU A 317 -1.79 -16.19 -11.59
CA GLU A 317 -2.27 -15.74 -12.90
C GLU A 317 -2.78 -14.29 -12.90
N HIS A 318 -3.21 -13.77 -11.74
CA HIS A 318 -3.57 -12.35 -11.57
C HIS A 318 -2.40 -11.39 -11.85
N GLU A 319 -1.16 -11.82 -11.60
CA GLU A 319 0.04 -11.00 -11.77
C GLU A 319 0.93 -11.46 -12.92
N ASP A 320 0.87 -12.75 -13.26
CA ASP A 320 1.62 -13.37 -14.33
C ASP A 320 0.70 -14.21 -15.23
N PHE A 321 0.23 -13.61 -16.31
CA PHE A 321 -0.58 -14.29 -17.32
C PHE A 321 0.26 -15.18 -18.27
N ARG A 322 1.59 -15.05 -18.26
CA ARG A 322 2.50 -15.74 -19.19
C ARG A 322 2.95 -17.08 -18.63
N GLY A 323 3.32 -17.14 -17.35
CA GLY A 323 3.90 -18.33 -16.72
C GLY A 323 3.04 -19.58 -16.88
N GLY A 324 1.73 -19.47 -16.71
CA GLY A 324 0.81 -20.60 -16.90
C GLY A 324 0.72 -21.10 -18.35
N ARG A 325 0.91 -20.21 -19.34
CA ARG A 325 0.96 -20.58 -20.76
C ARG A 325 2.28 -21.26 -21.10
N LEU A 326 3.39 -20.67 -20.67
CA LEU A 326 4.72 -21.23 -20.88
C LEU A 326 4.87 -22.59 -20.19
N LEU A 327 4.35 -22.74 -18.97
CA LEU A 327 4.36 -24.02 -18.27
C LEU A 327 3.64 -25.12 -19.06
N ARG A 328 2.46 -24.83 -19.64
CA ARG A 328 1.73 -25.80 -20.46
C ARG A 328 2.39 -26.07 -21.82
N GLU A 329 3.12 -25.10 -22.36
CA GLU A 329 3.93 -25.30 -23.56
C GLU A 329 5.12 -26.22 -23.28
N LEU A 330 5.84 -25.98 -22.18
CA LEU A 330 7.01 -26.76 -21.77
C LEU A 330 6.65 -28.13 -21.20
N TYR A 331 5.54 -28.23 -20.48
CA TYR A 331 5.02 -29.46 -19.89
C TYR A 331 3.56 -29.69 -20.29
N PRO A 332 3.27 -30.12 -21.53
CA PRO A 332 1.91 -30.39 -22.00
C PRO A 332 1.18 -31.47 -21.18
N ALA A 333 1.93 -32.35 -20.51
CA ALA A 333 1.41 -33.39 -19.63
C ALA A 333 1.17 -32.93 -18.18
N ALA A 334 1.45 -31.66 -17.85
CA ALA A 334 1.21 -31.13 -16.50
C ALA A 334 -0.28 -31.15 -16.17
N SER A 335 -0.63 -31.65 -14.99
CA SER A 335 -2.01 -31.68 -14.51
C SER A 335 -2.30 -30.48 -13.62
N GLU A 336 -3.48 -29.88 -13.76
CA GLU A 336 -3.95 -28.87 -12.82
C GLU A 336 -4.27 -29.52 -11.46
N ALA A 337 -3.58 -29.08 -10.41
CA ALA A 337 -3.71 -29.62 -9.06
C ALA A 337 -4.72 -28.82 -8.22
N LYS A 338 -4.74 -27.49 -8.38
CA LYS A 338 -5.67 -26.60 -7.65
C LYS A 338 -5.88 -25.29 -8.39
N VAL A 339 -7.11 -24.78 -8.38
CA VAL A 339 -7.44 -23.41 -8.79
C VAL A 339 -7.76 -22.59 -7.54
N PHE A 340 -7.16 -21.41 -7.45
CA PHE A 340 -7.46 -20.41 -6.42
C PHE A 340 -8.35 -19.34 -7.06
N LEU A 341 -9.51 -19.11 -6.47
CA LEU A 341 -10.48 -18.14 -6.98
C LEU A 341 -10.52 -16.92 -6.07
N ASP A 342 -10.66 -15.74 -6.66
CA ASP A 342 -10.98 -14.53 -5.91
C ASP A 342 -12.44 -14.53 -5.43
N ARG A 343 -12.84 -13.48 -4.72
CA ARG A 343 -14.21 -13.34 -4.18
C ARG A 343 -15.29 -13.22 -5.26
N ASP A 344 -14.92 -12.83 -6.48
CA ASP A 344 -15.84 -12.73 -7.62
C ASP A 344 -15.89 -14.05 -8.43
N GLY A 345 -15.10 -15.06 -8.03
CA GLY A 345 -15.01 -16.35 -8.71
C GLY A 345 -14.06 -16.34 -9.92
N ASN A 346 -13.28 -15.28 -10.11
CA ASN A 346 -12.25 -15.24 -11.14
C ASN A 346 -11.01 -16.00 -10.68
N VAL A 347 -10.23 -16.51 -11.64
CA VAL A 347 -8.98 -17.22 -11.32
C VAL A 347 -7.93 -16.23 -10.84
N TYR A 348 -7.52 -16.41 -9.59
CA TYR A 348 -6.42 -15.67 -8.97
C TYR A 348 -5.07 -16.35 -9.22
N ALA A 349 -5.02 -17.67 -9.02
CA ALA A 349 -3.83 -18.48 -9.21
C ALA A 349 -4.19 -19.92 -9.57
N ARG A 350 -3.23 -20.67 -10.12
CA ARG A 350 -3.34 -22.12 -10.35
C ARG A 350 -2.08 -22.84 -9.91
N ALA A 351 -2.26 -23.99 -9.28
CA ALA A 351 -1.20 -24.95 -9.03
C ALA A 351 -1.21 -26.03 -10.11
N PHE A 352 -0.05 -26.29 -10.71
CA PHE A 352 0.19 -27.38 -11.65
C PHE A 352 1.14 -28.39 -11.04
N HIS A 353 0.89 -29.67 -11.29
CA HIS A 353 1.80 -30.75 -10.96
C HIS A 353 2.44 -31.28 -12.24
N VAL A 354 3.78 -31.26 -12.26
CA VAL A 354 4.62 -31.86 -13.28
C VAL A 354 5.13 -33.19 -12.71
N ALA A 355 4.83 -34.29 -13.41
CA ALA A 355 5.24 -35.62 -12.99
C ALA A 355 6.75 -35.85 -13.24
N ASP A 356 7.34 -36.78 -12.50
CA ASP A 356 8.79 -37.05 -12.49
C ASP A 356 9.37 -37.40 -13.86
N ALA A 357 8.60 -38.12 -14.69
CA ALA A 357 9.00 -38.53 -16.04
C ALA A 357 8.69 -37.47 -17.12
N ALA A 358 8.15 -36.30 -16.77
CA ALA A 358 7.76 -35.29 -17.74
C ALA A 358 8.98 -34.49 -18.19
N ALA A 359 9.57 -34.88 -19.33
CA ALA A 359 10.58 -34.08 -20.01
C ALA A 359 9.96 -32.80 -20.58
N LEU A 360 10.79 -31.76 -20.76
CA LEU A 360 10.41 -30.56 -21.50
C LEU A 360 10.02 -30.95 -22.93
N ALA A 361 8.87 -30.45 -23.39
CA ALA A 361 8.36 -30.73 -24.73
C ALA A 361 9.19 -30.14 -25.86
N ARG A 362 10.03 -29.13 -25.55
CA ARG A 362 11.01 -28.56 -26.48
C ARG A 362 12.27 -28.10 -25.75
N GLY A 363 13.37 -28.05 -26.49
CA GLY A 363 14.59 -27.35 -26.10
C GLY A 363 14.73 -25.99 -26.81
N PRO A 364 15.93 -25.37 -26.75
CA PRO A 364 16.22 -24.17 -27.53
C PRO A 364 16.14 -24.45 -29.04
N ARG A 365 15.66 -23.47 -29.81
CA ARG A 365 15.60 -23.51 -31.28
C ARG A 365 17.00 -23.43 -31.89
N TYR A 366 17.89 -22.64 -31.28
CA TYR A 366 19.28 -22.51 -31.69
C TYR A 366 20.19 -23.05 -30.59
N ALA A 367 20.92 -24.13 -30.90
CA ALA A 367 21.89 -24.68 -29.97
C ALA A 367 23.10 -23.74 -29.86
N ALA A 368 23.54 -23.48 -28.64
CA ALA A 368 24.76 -22.74 -28.35
C ALA A 368 25.39 -23.38 -27.12
N SER A 369 26.54 -24.01 -27.29
CA SER A 369 27.22 -24.73 -26.20
C SER A 369 28.38 -23.90 -25.70
N SER A 370 28.19 -23.27 -24.54
CA SER A 370 29.24 -22.50 -23.89
C SER A 370 29.22 -22.70 -22.39
N ARG A 371 30.39 -22.80 -21.76
CA ARG A 371 30.49 -23.16 -20.33
C ARG A 371 31.31 -22.16 -19.55
N TRP A 372 30.75 -21.68 -18.45
CA TRP A 372 31.40 -20.88 -17.42
C TRP A 372 31.48 -21.67 -16.10
N PRO A 373 32.16 -21.17 -15.06
CA PRO A 373 32.16 -21.81 -13.74
C PRO A 373 30.73 -22.00 -13.20
N GLY A 374 30.29 -23.26 -13.13
CA GLY A 374 29.00 -23.67 -12.59
C GLY A 374 27.78 -23.45 -13.50
N VAL A 375 27.92 -22.75 -14.64
CA VAL A 375 26.82 -22.41 -15.56
C VAL A 375 27.17 -22.83 -16.99
N ALA A 376 26.24 -23.44 -17.70
CA ALA A 376 26.35 -23.71 -19.13
C ALA A 376 25.20 -23.04 -19.89
N LEU A 377 25.52 -22.34 -20.97
CA LEU A 377 24.56 -21.97 -22.00
C LEU A 377 24.33 -23.21 -22.88
N VAL A 378 23.06 -23.58 -23.05
CA VAL A 378 22.61 -24.72 -23.85
C VAL A 378 22.12 -24.26 -25.22
N GLY A 379 21.56 -23.06 -25.29
CA GLY A 379 21.05 -22.48 -26.52
C GLY A 379 20.28 -21.19 -26.27
N TYR A 380 19.61 -20.71 -27.30
CA TYR A 380 18.82 -19.51 -27.23
C TYR A 380 17.64 -19.55 -28.23
N ASP A 381 16.66 -18.71 -27.96
CA ASP A 381 15.52 -18.44 -28.84
C ASP A 381 15.42 -16.95 -29.15
N LEU A 382 14.93 -16.66 -30.35
CA LEU A 382 14.50 -15.33 -30.78
C LEU A 382 13.00 -15.37 -31.09
N ASN A 383 12.28 -14.29 -30.78
CA ASN A 383 10.84 -14.22 -31.08
C ASN A 383 10.53 -14.22 -32.58
N GLN A 384 11.43 -13.72 -33.42
CA GLN A 384 11.27 -13.65 -34.87
C GLN A 384 12.63 -13.67 -35.59
N ALA A 385 12.60 -13.91 -36.90
CA ALA A 385 13.82 -14.02 -37.72
C ALA A 385 14.31 -12.66 -38.27
N VAL A 386 13.39 -11.71 -38.45
CA VAL A 386 13.65 -10.40 -39.04
C VAL A 386 12.95 -9.34 -38.20
N TYR A 387 13.63 -8.23 -37.96
CA TYR A 387 13.21 -7.10 -37.13
C TYR A 387 13.20 -5.81 -37.95
N ARG A 388 12.48 -4.81 -37.45
CA ARG A 388 12.53 -3.44 -37.97
C ARG A 388 13.21 -2.50 -36.97
N PRO A 389 13.79 -1.38 -37.41
CA PRO A 389 14.27 -0.34 -36.51
C PRO A 389 13.16 0.09 -35.52
N GLY A 390 13.52 0.26 -34.24
CA GLY A 390 12.57 0.57 -33.17
C GLY A 390 11.82 -0.64 -32.58
N GLU A 391 11.96 -1.85 -33.11
CA GLU A 391 11.37 -3.06 -32.51
C GLU A 391 12.20 -3.60 -31.33
N ILE A 392 11.60 -4.47 -30.53
CA ILE A 392 12.27 -5.17 -29.43
C ILE A 392 12.69 -6.56 -29.90
N VAL A 393 13.98 -6.86 -29.75
CA VAL A 393 14.51 -8.23 -29.88
C VAL A 393 14.31 -8.94 -28.54
N TYR A 394 13.38 -9.91 -28.52
CA TYR A 394 13.19 -10.78 -27.35
C TYR A 394 14.13 -11.97 -27.47
N LEU A 395 15.20 -11.94 -26.67
CA LEU A 395 16.20 -12.99 -26.57
C LEU A 395 15.89 -13.85 -25.34
N GLN A 396 15.67 -15.14 -25.52
CA GLN A 396 15.54 -16.09 -24.41
C GLN A 396 16.78 -16.99 -24.38
N LEU A 397 17.54 -16.95 -23.29
CA LEU A 397 18.72 -17.77 -23.08
C LEU A 397 18.35 -19.01 -22.28
N TRP A 398 18.87 -20.16 -22.69
CA TRP A 398 18.66 -21.45 -22.03
C TRP A 398 19.90 -21.82 -21.24
N TRP A 399 19.84 -21.61 -19.93
CA TRP A 399 20.93 -21.92 -19.02
C TRP A 399 20.73 -23.26 -18.32
N ARG A 400 21.86 -23.89 -17.98
CA ARG A 400 21.92 -25.09 -17.15
C ARG A 400 22.91 -24.89 -16.02
N ALA A 401 22.48 -25.17 -14.80
CA ALA A 401 23.38 -25.27 -13.65
C ALA A 401 24.19 -26.57 -13.75
N THR A 402 25.51 -26.45 -13.85
CA THR A 402 26.42 -27.62 -13.93
C THR A 402 27.09 -27.96 -12.60
N ALA A 403 27.07 -27.03 -11.65
CA ALA A 403 27.53 -27.22 -10.28
C ALA A 403 26.77 -26.25 -9.35
N VAL A 404 27.04 -26.33 -8.04
CA VAL A 404 26.63 -25.27 -7.11
C VAL A 404 27.37 -23.98 -7.47
N ILE A 405 26.65 -22.86 -7.52
CA ILE A 405 27.20 -21.57 -7.94
C ILE A 405 27.23 -20.64 -6.72
N GLU A 406 28.42 -20.18 -6.36
CA GLU A 406 28.61 -19.26 -5.23
C GLU A 406 28.58 -17.78 -5.66
N THR A 407 28.84 -17.53 -6.95
CA THR A 407 28.87 -16.19 -7.54
C THR A 407 27.50 -15.81 -8.07
N ASP A 408 26.97 -14.67 -7.66
CA ASP A 408 25.73 -14.11 -8.19
C ASP A 408 25.99 -13.38 -9.52
N TRP A 409 26.20 -14.16 -10.58
CA TRP A 409 26.54 -13.69 -11.91
C TRP A 409 25.50 -12.70 -12.47
N THR A 410 25.98 -11.59 -13.02
CA THR A 410 25.20 -10.74 -13.94
C THR A 410 25.50 -11.18 -15.36
N VAL A 411 24.44 -11.36 -16.15
CA VAL A 411 24.55 -11.62 -17.59
C VAL A 411 24.53 -10.29 -18.32
N PHE A 412 25.48 -10.09 -19.23
CA PHE A 412 25.39 -9.02 -20.23
C PHE A 412 24.98 -9.60 -21.57
N THR A 413 24.12 -8.88 -22.27
CA THR A 413 23.64 -9.22 -23.61
C THR A 413 23.73 -7.99 -24.49
N HIS A 414 24.36 -8.08 -25.64
CA HIS A 414 24.50 -6.96 -26.58
C HIS A 414 24.12 -7.35 -28.00
N LEU A 415 23.54 -6.40 -28.73
CA LEU A 415 23.42 -6.43 -30.19
C LEU A 415 24.55 -5.61 -30.79
N LEU A 416 25.48 -6.29 -31.44
CA LEU A 416 26.64 -5.71 -32.10
C LEU A 416 26.35 -5.53 -33.59
N GLY A 417 26.45 -4.31 -34.09
CA GLY A 417 26.19 -3.97 -35.49
C GLY A 417 27.33 -3.16 -36.11
N PRO A 418 27.11 -2.55 -37.27
CA PRO A 418 28.08 -1.64 -37.88
C PRO A 418 28.48 -0.52 -36.91
N ALA A 419 29.72 -0.04 -37.01
CA ALA A 419 30.20 1.05 -36.16
C ALA A 419 29.29 2.28 -36.29
N ARG A 420 28.80 2.76 -35.15
CA ARG A 420 27.97 3.96 -35.03
C ARG A 420 28.82 5.21 -35.16
N ALA A 421 28.17 6.36 -35.32
CA ALA A 421 28.85 7.66 -35.45
C ALA A 421 29.72 8.01 -34.22
N ASP A 422 29.41 7.45 -33.06
CA ASP A 422 30.16 7.59 -31.81
C ASP A 422 31.31 6.57 -31.65
N GLY A 423 31.51 5.68 -32.64
CA GLY A 423 32.51 4.63 -32.63
C GLY A 423 32.11 3.35 -31.89
N SER A 424 30.91 3.30 -31.29
CA SER A 424 30.40 2.09 -30.64
C SER A 424 29.89 1.08 -31.67
N ALA A 425 30.14 -0.21 -31.44
CA ALA A 425 29.50 -1.29 -32.18
C ALA A 425 28.22 -1.79 -31.48
N VAL A 426 27.95 -1.36 -30.24
CA VAL A 426 26.78 -1.80 -29.47
C VAL A 426 25.57 -0.94 -29.84
N TRP A 427 24.54 -1.59 -30.40
CA TRP A 427 23.30 -0.94 -30.82
C TRP A 427 22.22 -0.99 -29.76
N ALA A 428 22.12 -2.12 -29.07
CA ALA A 428 21.24 -2.34 -27.94
C ALA A 428 21.95 -3.28 -26.96
N GLY A 429 21.60 -3.20 -25.67
CA GLY A 429 22.21 -4.03 -24.66
C GLY A 429 21.42 -4.05 -23.37
N GLN A 430 21.55 -5.15 -22.63
CA GLN A 430 20.98 -5.29 -21.31
C GLN A 430 21.87 -6.14 -20.41
N ASP A 431 22.19 -5.58 -19.25
CA ASP A 431 22.87 -6.26 -18.16
C ASP A 431 21.87 -6.52 -17.05
N ALA A 432 21.65 -7.79 -16.72
CA ALA A 432 20.77 -8.16 -15.62
C ALA A 432 21.21 -9.49 -15.00
N ARG A 433 21.01 -9.60 -13.69
CA ARG A 433 20.97 -10.92 -13.04
C ARG A 433 19.81 -11.72 -13.65
N PRO A 434 19.93 -13.05 -13.77
CA PRO A 434 18.89 -13.86 -14.41
C PRO A 434 17.48 -13.62 -13.86
N GLY A 435 16.51 -13.59 -14.76
CA GLY A 435 15.11 -13.28 -14.48
C GLY A 435 14.90 -11.88 -13.91
N GLN A 436 15.68 -10.88 -14.34
CA GLN A 436 15.72 -9.54 -13.75
C GLN A 436 15.99 -9.55 -12.24
N GLY A 437 16.83 -10.48 -11.79
CA GLY A 437 17.16 -10.69 -10.38
C GLY A 437 16.16 -11.54 -9.59
N SER A 438 15.11 -12.08 -10.22
CA SER A 438 14.16 -12.98 -9.55
C SER A 438 14.67 -14.41 -9.40
N VAL A 439 15.72 -14.80 -10.13
CA VAL A 439 16.32 -16.15 -10.08
C VAL A 439 17.85 -16.05 -10.06
N PRO A 440 18.45 -15.43 -9.03
CA PRO A 440 19.90 -15.24 -8.97
C PRO A 440 20.63 -16.58 -9.07
N THR A 441 21.78 -16.61 -9.72
CA THR A 441 22.51 -17.86 -10.04
C THR A 441 22.88 -18.68 -8.79
N THR A 442 23.03 -18.02 -7.65
CA THR A 442 23.27 -18.66 -6.34
C THR A 442 22.10 -19.50 -5.82
N THR A 443 20.90 -19.35 -6.39
CA THR A 443 19.71 -20.15 -6.03
C THR A 443 19.56 -21.39 -6.90
N TRP A 444 20.36 -21.54 -7.95
CA TRP A 444 20.26 -22.65 -8.88
C TRP A 444 20.85 -23.91 -8.25
N THR A 445 20.17 -25.03 -8.45
CA THR A 445 20.65 -26.36 -8.07
C THR A 445 21.25 -27.06 -9.29
N PRO A 446 22.31 -27.88 -9.16
CA PRO A 446 22.82 -28.66 -10.28
C PRO A 446 21.72 -29.41 -11.04
N GLY A 447 21.67 -29.25 -12.35
CA GLY A 447 20.61 -29.78 -13.22
C GLY A 447 19.43 -28.82 -13.44
N ASP A 448 19.32 -27.70 -12.72
CA ASP A 448 18.28 -26.71 -13.02
C ASP A 448 18.48 -26.16 -14.45
N LEU A 449 17.38 -26.06 -15.18
CA LEU A 449 17.24 -25.38 -16.46
C LEU A 449 16.52 -24.06 -16.25
N ILE A 450 17.17 -22.97 -16.66
CA ILE A 450 16.63 -21.61 -16.50
C ILE A 450 16.46 -21.00 -17.88
N LEU A 451 15.23 -20.67 -18.23
CA LEU A 451 14.90 -19.90 -19.44
C LEU A 451 14.86 -18.43 -19.03
N ASP A 452 15.80 -17.64 -19.50
CA ASP A 452 16.04 -16.27 -19.04
C ASP A 452 15.79 -15.27 -20.18
N GLU A 453 14.90 -14.31 -19.98
CA GLU A 453 14.41 -13.42 -21.04
C GLU A 453 14.99 -12.00 -20.96
N TYR A 454 15.50 -11.53 -22.10
CA TYR A 454 16.08 -10.21 -22.31
C TYR A 454 15.31 -9.45 -23.39
N GLN A 455 15.16 -8.14 -23.20
CA GLN A 455 14.47 -7.25 -24.11
C GLN A 455 15.44 -6.21 -24.64
N LEU A 456 15.95 -6.43 -25.84
CA LEU A 456 16.94 -5.56 -26.46
C LEU A 456 16.22 -4.60 -27.41
N GLN A 457 15.99 -3.37 -26.94
CA GLN A 457 15.31 -2.33 -27.70
C GLN A 457 16.21 -1.84 -28.84
N LEU A 458 15.85 -2.15 -30.09
CA LEU A 458 16.55 -1.60 -31.24
C LEU A 458 16.29 -0.10 -31.33
N PRO A 459 17.34 0.71 -31.57
CA PRO A 459 17.21 2.13 -31.88
C PRO A 459 16.35 2.36 -33.14
N PRO A 460 15.55 3.44 -33.21
CA PRO A 460 14.78 3.77 -34.41
C PRO A 460 15.63 4.07 -35.65
N ASP A 461 16.90 4.39 -35.45
CA ASP A 461 17.91 4.68 -36.48
C ASP A 461 18.81 3.46 -36.77
N ALA A 462 18.44 2.26 -36.31
CA ALA A 462 19.15 1.02 -36.63
C ALA A 462 19.27 0.85 -38.15
N ALA A 463 20.52 0.72 -38.63
CA ALA A 463 20.76 0.45 -40.04
C ALA A 463 20.30 -0.97 -40.41
N PRO A 464 19.78 -1.20 -41.62
CA PRO A 464 19.52 -2.56 -42.10
C PRO A 464 20.80 -3.39 -42.12
N GLY A 465 20.71 -4.66 -41.69
CA GLY A 465 21.86 -5.55 -41.60
C GLY A 465 21.72 -6.64 -40.55
N GLU A 466 22.83 -7.36 -40.32
CA GLU A 466 22.91 -8.39 -39.28
C GLU A 466 23.56 -7.81 -38.02
N PHE A 467 22.89 -8.03 -36.89
CA PHE A 467 23.35 -7.61 -35.57
C PHE A 467 23.72 -8.84 -34.77
N ALA A 468 25.02 -9.06 -34.55
CA ALA A 468 25.53 -10.19 -33.80
C ALA A 468 25.11 -10.10 -32.32
N ILE A 469 24.68 -11.22 -31.75
CA ILE A 469 24.24 -11.32 -30.36
C ILE A 469 25.45 -11.77 -29.52
N GLU A 470 25.94 -10.86 -28.69
CA GLU A 470 27.02 -11.11 -27.74
C GLU A 470 26.43 -11.40 -26.36
N VAL A 471 26.95 -12.44 -25.69
CA VAL A 471 26.54 -12.82 -24.33
C VAL A 471 27.76 -13.15 -23.49
N GLY A 472 27.74 -12.75 -22.22
CA GLY A 472 28.71 -13.22 -21.22
C GLY A 472 28.25 -12.97 -19.79
N LEU A 473 29.12 -13.30 -18.84
CA LEU A 473 28.86 -13.20 -17.41
C LEU A 473 29.92 -12.33 -16.72
N TYR A 474 29.55 -11.58 -15.68
CA TYR A 474 30.51 -10.93 -14.79
C TYR A 474 30.03 -10.93 -13.35
N ASP A 475 30.98 -10.82 -12.42
CA ASP A 475 30.70 -10.70 -11.00
C ASP A 475 30.61 -9.22 -10.59
N PRO A 476 29.40 -8.70 -10.26
CA PRO A 476 29.24 -7.31 -9.85
C PRO A 476 29.93 -6.99 -8.51
N ALA A 477 30.13 -7.98 -7.63
CA ALA A 477 30.78 -7.80 -6.34
C ALA A 477 32.31 -7.73 -6.47
N ALA A 478 32.88 -8.39 -7.48
CA ALA A 478 34.31 -8.40 -7.77
C ALA A 478 34.72 -7.33 -8.80
N GLY A 479 34.13 -6.13 -8.73
CA GLY A 479 34.48 -5.01 -9.62
C GLY A 479 34.15 -5.25 -11.10
N ALA A 480 33.10 -6.02 -11.39
CA ALA A 480 32.67 -6.42 -12.73
C ALA A 480 33.69 -7.27 -13.51
N ALA A 481 34.46 -8.10 -12.80
CA ALA A 481 35.34 -9.09 -13.43
C ALA A 481 34.53 -10.05 -14.30
N ARG A 482 34.85 -10.09 -15.60
CA ARG A 482 34.18 -10.99 -16.57
C ARG A 482 34.62 -12.44 -16.37
N ALA A 483 33.65 -13.33 -16.40
CA ALA A 483 33.88 -14.76 -16.32
C ALA A 483 34.42 -15.28 -17.66
N VAL A 484 35.38 -16.20 -17.58
CA VAL A 484 35.99 -16.81 -18.77
C VAL A 484 35.37 -18.18 -19.02
N THR A 485 35.10 -18.44 -20.29
CA THR A 485 34.59 -19.73 -20.77
C THR A 485 35.64 -20.83 -20.68
N SER A 486 35.19 -22.04 -20.36
CA SER A 486 35.97 -23.28 -20.45
C SER A 486 35.77 -23.99 -21.79
N GLU A 487 34.64 -23.73 -22.44
CA GLU A 487 34.28 -24.25 -23.75
C GLU A 487 33.50 -23.16 -24.51
N PRO A 488 34.05 -22.60 -25.62
CA PRO A 488 35.47 -22.65 -25.97
C PRO A 488 36.34 -22.05 -24.85
N PRO A 489 37.61 -22.46 -24.67
CA PRO A 489 38.40 -21.96 -23.55
C PRO A 489 38.88 -20.52 -23.78
N GLY A 490 38.85 -19.69 -22.74
CA GLY A 490 39.58 -18.42 -22.69
C GLY A 490 38.82 -17.19 -23.17
N GLN A 491 37.54 -17.28 -23.53
CA GLN A 491 36.75 -16.12 -23.98
C GLN A 491 35.93 -15.53 -22.83
N ASP A 492 35.88 -14.21 -22.70
CA ASP A 492 35.08 -13.49 -21.70
C ASP A 492 33.61 -13.26 -22.14
N HIS A 493 33.31 -13.57 -23.39
CA HIS A 493 31.99 -13.54 -24.01
C HIS A 493 31.91 -14.60 -25.10
N VAL A 494 30.71 -14.83 -25.63
CA VAL A 494 30.46 -15.64 -26.82
C VAL A 494 29.53 -14.91 -27.77
N ILE A 495 29.72 -15.13 -29.07
CA ILE A 495 28.80 -14.68 -30.11
C ILE A 495 27.88 -15.85 -30.46
N LEU A 496 26.57 -15.65 -30.32
CA LEU A 496 25.58 -16.71 -30.54
C LEU A 496 25.19 -16.85 -32.02
N GLY A 497 24.52 -15.83 -32.53
CA GLY A 497 24.07 -15.70 -33.91
C GLY A 497 23.75 -14.24 -34.18
N ALA A 498 22.90 -13.96 -35.17
CA ALA A 498 22.54 -12.58 -35.49
C ALA A 498 21.02 -12.36 -35.54
N ALA A 499 20.59 -11.19 -35.07
CA ALA A 499 19.28 -10.64 -35.37
C ALA A 499 19.36 -9.84 -36.68
N LYS A 500 18.51 -10.18 -37.65
CA LYS A 500 18.47 -9.46 -38.92
C LYS A 500 17.51 -8.27 -38.83
N VAL A 501 17.94 -7.09 -39.27
CA VAL A 501 17.14 -5.86 -39.36
C VAL A 501 16.97 -5.47 -40.83
N ASP A 502 15.73 -5.23 -41.26
CA ASP A 502 15.37 -4.82 -42.62
C ASP A 502 15.15 -3.30 -42.76
#